data_AF-A0A1C0BXQ6-F1
#
_entry.id   AF-A0A1C0BXQ6-F1
#
_cell.length_a   1.000
_cell.length_b   1.000
_cell.length_c   1.000
_cell.angle_alpha   90.00
_cell.angle_beta   90.00
_cell.angle_gamma   90.00
#
_symmetry.space_group_name_H-M   'P 1'
#
loop_
_entity.id
_entity.type
_entity.pdbx_description
1 polymer ?
#
loop_
_entity_poly.entity_id
_entity_poly.type
_entity_poly.pdbx_seq_one_letter_code
_entity_poly.pdbx_strand_id
1 'polypeptide(L)'
;MTRFEREWNGELGEFWKKHAREEAQRLLDQADKIEVEDDGAAKWKTNGSYLPADVVEKLTFAGATWFSPEATEAKRETQIAKELEAYRGNHRGLDAETLAEARAAFGEGTTICDVITGEKITL
;
A
#
# COMPACT_ATOMS: atom_id res chain seq x y z
N MET A 1 -14.48 -12.83 4.02
CA MET A 1 -14.71 -11.88 5.12
C MET A 1 -13.38 -11.32 5.56
N THR A 2 -13.18 -10.01 5.39
CA THR A 2 -11.91 -9.35 5.72
C THR A 2 -11.85 -9.02 7.21
N ARG A 3 -10.67 -8.64 7.73
CA ARG A 3 -10.57 -8.15 9.10
C ARG A 3 -11.42 -6.89 9.32
N PHE A 4 -11.38 -5.96 8.36
CA PHE A 4 -12.11 -4.70 8.47
C PHE A 4 -13.63 -4.92 8.49
N GLU A 5 -14.16 -5.86 7.69
CA GLU A 5 -15.57 -6.25 7.74
C GLU A 5 -15.98 -6.77 9.12
N ARG A 6 -15.13 -7.58 9.76
CA ARG A 6 -15.38 -8.09 11.13
C ARG A 6 -15.35 -6.97 12.17
N GLU A 7 -14.43 -6.01 12.02
CA GLU A 7 -14.38 -4.81 12.85
C GLU A 7 -15.65 -3.97 12.67
N TRP A 8 -16.06 -3.72 11.42
CA TRP A 8 -17.26 -2.96 11.05
C TRP A 8 -18.55 -3.55 11.62
N ASN A 9 -18.67 -4.88 11.57
CA ASN A 9 -19.80 -5.64 12.10
C ASN A 9 -19.77 -5.75 13.64
N GLY A 10 -18.64 -5.43 14.28
CA GLY A 10 -18.47 -5.47 15.73
C GLY A 10 -18.10 -6.84 16.30
N GLU A 11 -17.69 -7.78 15.45
CA GLU A 11 -17.27 -9.13 15.88
C GLU A 11 -16.01 -9.10 16.75
N LEU A 12 -15.18 -8.06 16.61
CA LEU A 12 -13.98 -7.87 17.40
C LEU A 12 -14.20 -7.01 18.65
N GLY A 13 -15.45 -6.60 18.91
CA GLY A 13 -15.82 -5.78 20.07
C GLY A 13 -16.01 -4.30 19.74
N GLU A 14 -16.63 -3.57 20.68
CA GLU A 14 -17.11 -2.20 20.47
C GLU A 14 -16.01 -1.18 20.20
N PHE A 15 -14.82 -1.37 20.79
CA PHE A 15 -13.68 -0.51 20.49
C PHE A 15 -13.32 -0.56 19.00
N TRP A 16 -13.16 -1.77 18.45
CA TRP A 16 -12.77 -1.96 17.06
C TRP A 16 -13.86 -1.51 16.08
N LYS A 17 -15.12 -1.72 16.44
CA LYS A 17 -16.27 -1.21 15.68
C LYS A 17 -16.29 0.30 15.59
N LYS A 18 -16.07 0.98 16.72
CA LYS A 18 -15.97 2.43 16.77
C LYS A 18 -14.78 2.92 15.94
N HIS A 19 -13.61 2.33 16.14
CA HIS A 19 -12.40 2.67 15.42
C HIS A 19 -12.56 2.51 13.90
N ALA A 20 -13.11 1.40 13.43
CA ALA A 20 -13.33 1.15 11.99
C ALA A 20 -14.23 2.23 11.33
N ARG A 21 -15.28 2.66 12.03
CA ARG A 21 -16.17 3.74 11.56
C ARG A 21 -15.51 5.11 11.57
N GLU A 22 -14.73 5.42 12.59
CA GLU A 22 -13.97 6.68 12.68
C GLU A 22 -12.91 6.78 11.57
N GLU A 23 -12.19 5.69 11.29
CA GLU A 23 -11.23 5.63 10.18
C GLU A 23 -11.92 5.83 8.83
N ALA A 24 -13.04 5.15 8.59
CA ALA A 24 -13.81 5.27 7.36
C ALA A 24 -14.38 6.69 7.17
N GLN A 25 -14.92 7.29 8.23
CA GLN A 25 -15.40 8.67 8.21
C GLN A 25 -14.26 9.66 7.92
N ARG A 26 -13.09 9.47 8.54
CA ARG A 26 -11.92 10.31 8.29
C ARG A 26 -11.49 10.27 6.81
N LEU A 27 -11.59 9.11 6.17
CA LEU A 27 -11.29 8.97 4.74
C LEU A 27 -12.33 9.68 3.87
N LEU A 28 -13.63 9.61 4.22
CA LEU A 28 -14.68 10.39 3.55
C LEU A 28 -14.44 11.89 3.67
N ASP A 29 -14.05 12.37 4.85
CA ASP A 29 -13.77 13.77 5.12
C ASP A 29 -12.53 14.28 4.33
N GLN A 30 -11.72 13.37 3.81
CA GLN A 30 -10.54 13.65 2.98
C GLN A 30 -10.78 13.41 1.48
N ALA A 31 -12.05 13.32 1.05
CA ALA A 31 -12.39 13.15 -0.37
C ALA A 31 -11.81 14.26 -1.26
N ASP A 32 -11.61 15.47 -0.73
CA ASP A 32 -10.98 16.58 -1.42
C ASP A 32 -9.51 16.32 -1.80
N LYS A 33 -8.84 15.38 -1.11
CA LYS A 33 -7.46 14.95 -1.40
C LYS A 33 -7.38 13.82 -2.43
N ILE A 34 -8.52 13.32 -2.88
CA ILE A 34 -8.63 12.22 -3.82
C ILE A 34 -9.04 12.79 -5.18
N GLU A 35 -8.33 12.37 -6.21
CA GLU A 35 -8.68 12.61 -7.60
C GLU A 35 -9.32 11.35 -8.16
N VAL A 36 -10.45 11.52 -8.85
CA VAL A 36 -11.15 10.44 -9.54
C VAL A 36 -11.00 10.68 -11.03
N GLU A 37 -10.44 9.71 -11.75
CA GLU A 37 -10.28 9.72 -13.19
C GLU A 37 -11.62 9.47 -13.91
N ASP A 38 -11.68 9.72 -15.22
CA ASP A 38 -12.91 9.56 -16.02
C ASP A 38 -13.48 8.13 -15.99
N ASP A 39 -12.63 7.12 -15.80
CA ASP A 39 -13.01 5.71 -15.64
C ASP A 39 -13.42 5.34 -14.20
N GLY A 40 -13.44 6.32 -13.29
CA GLY A 40 -13.78 6.14 -11.89
C GLY A 40 -12.62 5.68 -11.00
N ALA A 41 -11.41 5.50 -11.53
CA ALA A 41 -10.26 5.12 -10.71
C ALA A 41 -9.85 6.27 -9.77
N ALA A 42 -9.67 5.96 -8.49
CA ALA A 42 -9.29 6.93 -7.47
C ALA A 42 -7.79 6.88 -7.13
N LYS A 43 -7.17 8.05 -7.04
CA LYS A 43 -5.76 8.22 -6.64
C LYS A 43 -5.56 9.41 -5.71
N TRP A 44 -4.48 9.38 -4.95
CA TRP A 44 -4.10 10.51 -4.11
C TRP A 44 -3.58 11.68 -4.96
N LYS A 45 -4.07 12.89 -4.72
CA LYS A 45 -3.56 14.11 -5.36
C LYS A 45 -2.11 14.42 -4.99
N THR A 46 -1.65 13.96 -3.82
CA THR A 46 -0.35 14.32 -3.25
C THR A 46 0.82 13.63 -3.95
N ASN A 47 0.66 12.37 -4.35
CA ASN A 47 1.73 11.57 -4.95
C ASN A 47 1.31 10.82 -6.24
N GLY A 48 0.03 10.91 -6.64
CA GLY A 48 -0.49 10.21 -7.82
C GLY A 48 -0.62 8.70 -7.66
N SER A 49 -0.44 8.14 -6.46
CA SER A 49 -0.65 6.71 -6.21
C SER A 49 -2.13 6.37 -6.15
N TYR A 50 -2.54 5.29 -6.83
CA TYR A 50 -3.91 4.78 -6.75
C TYR A 50 -4.22 4.29 -5.33
N LEU A 51 -5.49 4.41 -4.90
CA LEU A 51 -5.85 4.14 -3.51
C LEU A 51 -5.50 2.68 -3.13
N PRO A 52 -4.82 2.49 -1.98
CA PRO A 52 -4.55 1.16 -1.43
C PRO A 52 -5.84 0.35 -1.21
N ALA A 53 -5.74 -0.97 -1.26
CA ALA A 53 -6.90 -1.87 -1.14
C ALA A 53 -7.67 -1.67 0.18
N ASP A 54 -6.99 -1.39 1.30
CA ASP A 54 -7.63 -1.15 2.58
C ASP A 54 -8.39 0.19 2.63
N VAL A 55 -7.89 1.21 1.93
CA VAL A 55 -8.59 2.50 1.78
C VAL A 55 -9.83 2.35 0.90
N VAL A 56 -9.70 1.62 -0.22
CA VAL A 56 -10.83 1.28 -1.09
C VAL A 56 -11.91 0.53 -0.32
N GLU A 57 -11.53 -0.47 0.47
CA GLU A 57 -12.45 -1.24 1.32
C GLU A 57 -13.17 -0.34 2.32
N LYS A 58 -12.43 0.47 3.09
CA LYS A 58 -13.00 1.39 4.08
C LYS A 58 -14.03 2.34 3.47
N LEU A 59 -13.69 2.96 2.33
CA LEU A 59 -14.59 3.87 1.62
C LEU A 59 -15.83 3.15 1.07
N THR A 60 -15.67 1.93 0.57
CA THR A 60 -16.78 1.11 0.07
C THR A 60 -17.77 0.80 1.20
N PHE A 61 -17.28 0.35 2.36
CA PHE A 61 -18.11 0.11 3.55
C PHE A 61 -18.75 1.39 4.09
N ALA A 62 -18.08 2.53 3.94
CA ALA A 62 -18.63 3.84 4.30
C ALA A 62 -19.73 4.32 3.34
N GLY A 63 -19.98 3.61 2.23
CA GLY A 63 -20.98 3.96 1.24
C GLY A 63 -20.55 5.03 0.24
N ALA A 64 -19.24 5.21 0.03
CA ALA A 64 -18.74 6.09 -1.02
C ALA A 64 -19.13 5.57 -2.41
N THR A 65 -19.80 6.42 -3.19
CA THR A 65 -20.30 6.11 -4.55
C THR A 65 -19.59 6.91 -5.65
N TRP A 66 -18.62 7.74 -5.27
CA TRP A 66 -17.96 8.70 -6.16
C TRP A 66 -16.70 8.14 -6.85
N PHE A 67 -16.37 6.85 -6.67
CA PHE A 67 -15.30 6.15 -7.36
C PHE A 67 -15.66 4.68 -7.62
N SER A 68 -14.91 4.01 -8.50
CA SER A 68 -15.03 2.57 -8.74
C SER A 68 -13.89 1.81 -8.04
N PRO A 69 -14.22 0.89 -7.10
CA PRO A 69 -13.25 -0.02 -6.51
C PRO A 69 -12.48 -0.85 -7.55
N GLU A 70 -13.19 -1.35 -8.56
CA GLU A 70 -12.66 -2.23 -9.61
C GLU A 70 -11.70 -1.48 -10.53
N ALA A 71 -12.07 -0.28 -11.00
CA ALA A 71 -11.18 0.55 -11.82
C ALA A 71 -9.92 0.95 -11.04
N THR A 72 -10.08 1.28 -9.76
CA THR A 72 -8.96 1.64 -8.87
C THR A 72 -8.00 0.46 -8.68
N GLU A 73 -8.53 -0.75 -8.46
CA GLU A 73 -7.73 -1.97 -8.34
C GLU A 73 -6.92 -2.26 -9.60
N ALA A 74 -7.57 -2.28 -10.78
CA ALA A 74 -6.89 -2.56 -12.05
C ALA A 74 -5.76 -1.56 -12.35
N LYS A 75 -6.00 -0.27 -12.08
CA LYS A 75 -4.99 0.79 -12.26
C LYS A 75 -3.86 0.67 -11.23
N ARG A 76 -4.18 0.38 -9.96
CA ARG A 76 -3.19 0.15 -8.90
C ARG A 76 -2.27 -1.02 -9.22
N GLU A 77 -2.81 -2.16 -9.66
CA GLU A 77 -2.00 -3.32 -10.06
C GLU A 77 -1.05 -2.98 -11.20
N THR A 78 -1.54 -2.24 -12.20
CA THR A 78 -0.71 -1.77 -13.31
C THR A 78 0.39 -0.81 -12.85
N GLN A 79 0.10 0.10 -11.92
CA GLN A 79 1.07 1.02 -11.33
C GLN A 79 2.15 0.26 -10.57
N ILE A 80 1.76 -0.64 -9.66
CA ILE A 80 2.68 -1.46 -8.88
C ILE A 80 3.60 -2.28 -9.78
N ALA A 81 3.05 -2.92 -10.83
CA ALA A 81 3.86 -3.69 -11.76
C ALA A 81 4.92 -2.83 -12.46
N LYS A 82 4.56 -1.61 -12.89
CA LYS A 82 5.50 -0.66 -13.51
C LYS A 82 6.56 -0.18 -12.52
N GLU A 83 6.18 0.12 -11.28
CA GLU A 83 7.10 0.56 -10.25
C GLU A 83 8.11 -0.53 -9.86
N LEU A 84 7.65 -1.77 -9.72
CA LEU A 84 8.51 -2.92 -9.45
C LEU A 84 9.48 -3.19 -10.60
N GLU A 85 9.01 -3.09 -11.85
CA GLU A 85 9.88 -3.27 -13.02
C GLU A 85 10.92 -2.15 -13.12
N ALA A 86 10.51 -0.90 -12.90
CA ALA A 86 11.43 0.24 -12.86
C ALA A 86 12.47 0.08 -11.74
N TYR A 87 12.06 -0.40 -10.56
CA TYR A 87 12.98 -0.68 -9.46
C TYR A 87 14.00 -1.74 -9.86
N ARG A 88 13.57 -2.88 -10.40
CA ARG A 88 14.48 -3.95 -10.86
C ARG A 88 15.42 -3.49 -11.95
N GLY A 89 14.95 -2.70 -12.92
CA GLY A 89 15.78 -2.16 -14.00
C GLY A 89 16.82 -1.13 -13.54
N ASN A 90 16.55 -0.43 -12.44
CA ASN A 90 17.43 0.59 -11.87
C ASN A 90 18.29 0.11 -10.70
N HIS A 91 17.98 -1.04 -10.11
CA HIS A 91 18.76 -1.62 -9.02
C HIS A 91 20.19 -1.95 -9.52
N ARG A 92 21.20 -1.54 -8.74
CA ARG A 92 22.63 -1.74 -9.06
C ARG A 92 23.36 -2.53 -7.97
N GLY A 93 22.64 -3.15 -7.06
CA GLY A 93 23.20 -3.74 -5.86
C GLY A 93 23.54 -2.68 -4.81
N LEU A 94 24.20 -3.14 -3.74
CA LEU A 94 24.67 -2.30 -2.65
C LEU A 94 26.02 -1.66 -3.01
N ASP A 95 26.19 -0.38 -2.68
CA ASP A 95 27.48 0.27 -2.77
C ASP A 95 28.41 -0.14 -1.60
N ALA A 96 29.66 0.30 -1.66
CA ALA A 96 30.69 -0.09 -0.69
C ALA A 96 30.36 0.35 0.75
N GLU A 97 29.72 1.50 0.92
CA GLU A 97 29.30 2.02 2.22
C GLU A 97 28.18 1.16 2.80
N THR A 98 27.14 0.90 2.01
CA THR A 98 26.00 0.07 2.42
C THR A 98 26.42 -1.38 2.70
N LEU A 99 27.39 -1.92 1.95
CA LEU A 99 27.99 -3.22 2.26
C LEU A 99 28.74 -3.23 3.60
N ALA A 100 29.47 -2.16 3.93
CA ALA A 100 30.15 -2.03 5.21
C ALA A 100 29.15 -1.92 6.38
N GLU A 101 28.08 -1.14 6.21
CA GLU A 101 26.99 -1.06 7.18
C GLU A 101 26.29 -2.41 7.37
N ALA A 102 25.99 -3.11 6.27
CA ALA A 102 25.38 -4.42 6.32
C ALA A 102 26.27 -5.44 7.04
N ARG A 103 27.59 -5.46 6.78
CA ARG A 103 28.55 -6.30 7.52
C ARG A 103 28.57 -5.98 9.02
N ALA A 104 28.54 -4.70 9.38
CA ALA A 104 28.54 -4.28 10.78
C ALA A 104 27.24 -4.68 11.51
N ALA A 105 26.09 -4.60 10.83
CA ALA A 105 24.78 -4.92 11.40
C ALA A 105 24.48 -6.42 11.46
N PHE A 106 24.81 -7.16 10.41
CA PHE A 106 24.41 -8.56 10.22
C PHE A 106 25.55 -9.57 10.38
N GLY A 107 26.81 -9.12 10.40
CA GLY A 107 28.00 -9.95 10.47
C GLY A 107 28.54 -10.39 9.10
N GLU A 108 29.84 -10.58 9.04
CA GLU A 108 30.55 -11.11 7.86
C GLU A 108 30.14 -12.57 7.58
N GLY A 109 29.93 -12.90 6.30
CA GLY A 109 29.45 -14.21 5.85
C GLY A 109 27.92 -14.39 5.91
N THR A 110 27.17 -13.43 6.45
CA THR A 110 25.70 -13.47 6.47
C THR A 110 25.14 -13.25 5.06
N THR A 111 24.12 -14.03 4.67
CA THR A 111 23.39 -13.80 3.42
C THR A 111 22.17 -12.94 3.68
N ILE A 112 22.12 -11.76 3.06
CA ILE A 112 20.96 -10.88 3.05
C ILE A 112 20.20 -11.03 1.73
N CYS A 113 18.91 -10.71 1.73
CA CYS A 113 18.04 -10.77 0.56
C CYS A 113 17.34 -9.42 0.38
N ASP A 114 17.41 -8.85 -0.82
CA ASP A 114 16.56 -7.74 -1.21
C ASP A 114 15.11 -8.25 -1.28
N VAL A 115 14.21 -7.62 -0.52
CA VAL A 115 12.81 -8.06 -0.38
C VAL A 115 11.98 -7.81 -1.65
N ILE A 116 12.44 -6.92 -2.54
CA ILE A 116 11.74 -6.48 -3.75
C ILE A 116 12.25 -7.25 -4.98
N THR A 117 13.56 -7.39 -5.13
CA THR A 117 14.17 -8.10 -6.28
C THR A 117 14.38 -9.59 -6.00
N GLY A 118 14.47 -10.01 -4.73
CA GLY A 118 14.88 -11.35 -4.35
C GLY A 118 16.38 -11.61 -4.51
N GLU A 119 17.17 -10.58 -4.82
CA GLU A 119 18.61 -10.66 -4.96
C GLU A 119 19.26 -11.05 -3.62
N LYS A 120 20.19 -12.00 -3.65
CA LYS A 120 20.90 -12.46 -2.46
C LYS A 120 22.35 -12.02 -2.50
N ILE A 121 22.80 -11.43 -1.40
CA ILE A 121 24.17 -10.93 -1.24
C ILE A 121 24.77 -11.59 0.00
N THR A 122 25.93 -12.22 -0.16
CA THR A 122 26.74 -12.68 0.97
C THR A 122 27.70 -11.57 1.36
N LEU A 123 27.59 -11.12 2.62
CA LEU A 123 28.33 -9.98 3.17
C LEU A 123 29.80 -10.30 3.40
#